data_AF-A0A514ZX33-F1
#
_entry.id   AF-A0A514ZX33-F1
#
_cell.length_a   1.000
_cell.length_b   1.000
_cell.length_c   1.000
_cell.angle_alpha   90.00
_cell.angle_beta   90.00
_cell.angle_gamma   90.00
#
_symmetry.space_group_name_H-M   'P 1'
#
loop_
_entity.id
_entity.type
_entity.pdbx_description
1 polymer ?
#
loop_
_entity_poly.entity_id
_entity_poly.type
_entity_poly.pdbx_seq_one_letter_code
_entity_poly.pdbx_strand_id
1 'polypeptide(L)'
;MKPIYSLYFFVLVVACAPAKEKVCGEIDSSIRSYLEKSASTANKNLTIHALKTTGFVMIGAGRLDTLSKENYRKKITYFSTRYTTSGNSAKADLDSANYYDKLDSLTTLAIANRWQDPQIYYYSKTYLNATIGNVKTADTVYYALDRKFKLIPTL
;
A
#
# COMPACT_ATOMS: atom_id res chain seq x y z
N MET A 1 -13.74 -48.24 34.23
CA MET A 1 -13.99 -46.85 33.78
C MET A 1 -12.67 -46.26 33.30
N LYS A 2 -12.61 -45.88 32.03
CA LYS A 2 -11.48 -45.17 31.39
C LYS A 2 -11.95 -43.76 31.03
N PRO A 3 -11.05 -42.77 31.06
CA PRO A 3 -11.06 -41.77 30.02
C PRO A 3 -9.72 -41.80 29.27
N ILE A 4 -9.80 -42.16 27.99
CA ILE A 4 -8.72 -41.94 27.01
C ILE A 4 -8.94 -40.52 26.50
N TYR A 5 -8.15 -39.56 26.99
CA TYR A 5 -8.16 -38.21 26.46
C TYR A 5 -7.39 -38.18 25.15
N SER A 6 -8.17 -38.07 24.08
CA SER A 6 -7.78 -37.52 22.78
C SER A 6 -7.03 -36.21 22.98
N LEU A 7 -5.75 -36.20 22.60
CA LEU A 7 -4.97 -34.97 22.43
C LEU A 7 -4.56 -34.84 20.96
N TYR A 8 -5.57 -34.65 20.10
CA TYR A 8 -5.40 -33.94 18.84
C TYR A 8 -5.20 -32.47 19.19
N PHE A 9 -3.96 -32.02 19.33
CA PHE A 9 -3.64 -30.60 19.24
C PHE A 9 -2.69 -30.38 18.07
N PHE A 10 -3.33 -30.23 16.91
CA PHE A 10 -2.96 -29.36 15.79
C PHE A 10 -1.66 -28.57 15.99
N VAL A 11 -0.55 -29.16 15.55
CA VAL A 11 0.61 -28.38 15.10
C VAL A 11 0.47 -28.22 13.59
N LEU A 12 -0.46 -27.35 13.18
CA LEU A 12 -0.44 -26.73 11.86
C LEU A 12 0.75 -25.77 11.86
N VAL A 13 1.97 -26.30 11.69
CA VAL A 13 3.08 -25.47 11.24
C VAL A 13 2.63 -24.90 9.90
N VAL A 14 2.54 -23.58 9.87
CA VAL A 14 2.16 -22.76 8.73
C VAL A 14 3.16 -23.02 7.60
N ALA A 15 2.96 -24.09 6.85
CA ALA A 15 3.54 -24.25 5.53
C ALA A 15 2.84 -23.22 4.65
N CYS A 16 3.37 -21.99 4.65
CA CYS A 16 3.04 -21.01 3.63
C CYS A 16 3.30 -21.70 2.30
N ALA A 17 2.25 -21.99 1.52
CA ALA A 17 2.39 -22.76 0.29
C ALA A 17 3.51 -22.13 -0.57
N PRO A 18 4.44 -22.90 -1.14
CA PRO A 18 5.62 -22.37 -1.86
C PRO A 18 5.25 -21.38 -2.98
N ALA A 19 4.03 -21.50 -3.53
CA ALA A 19 3.46 -20.53 -4.45
C ALA A 19 3.26 -19.13 -3.83
N LYS A 20 2.82 -19.03 -2.58
CA LYS A 20 2.66 -17.74 -1.87
C LYS A 20 3.99 -17.10 -1.55
N GLU A 21 4.99 -17.88 -1.15
CA GLU A 21 6.33 -17.34 -0.87
C GLU A 21 6.98 -16.75 -2.13
N LYS A 22 6.84 -17.44 -3.28
CA LYS A 22 7.27 -16.88 -4.57
C LYS A 22 6.58 -15.55 -4.88
N VAL A 23 5.26 -15.47 -4.70
CA VAL A 23 4.50 -14.23 -4.93
C VAL A 23 4.94 -13.11 -3.98
N CYS A 24 5.17 -13.41 -2.69
CA CYS A 24 5.72 -12.43 -1.75
C CYS A 24 7.11 -11.94 -2.16
N GLY A 25 7.98 -12.82 -2.69
CA GLY A 25 9.29 -12.44 -3.21
C GLY A 25 9.23 -11.49 -4.40
N GLU A 26 8.31 -11.73 -5.35
CA GLU A 26 8.07 -10.82 -6.48
C GLU A 26 7.54 -9.46 -6.02
N ILE A 27 6.60 -9.46 -5.06
CA ILE A 27 6.08 -8.23 -4.43
C ILE A 27 7.23 -7.47 -3.75
N ASP A 28 8.08 -8.15 -2.98
CA ASP A 28 9.21 -7.54 -2.29
C ASP A 28 10.20 -6.90 -3.27
N SER A 29 10.51 -7.59 -4.37
CA SER A 29 11.36 -7.09 -5.45
C SER A 29 10.78 -5.83 -6.10
N SER A 30 9.49 -5.86 -6.44
CA SER A 30 8.81 -4.71 -7.05
C SER A 30 8.74 -3.50 -6.12
N ILE A 31 8.45 -3.69 -4.82
CA ILE A 31 8.44 -2.60 -3.84
C ILE A 31 9.84 -2.01 -3.70
N ARG A 32 10.88 -2.85 -3.59
CA ARG A 32 12.28 -2.40 -3.52
C ARG A 32 12.64 -1.53 -4.72
N SER A 33 12.38 -2.02 -5.94
CA SER A 33 12.66 -1.28 -7.17
C SER A 33 11.92 0.06 -7.23
N TYR A 34 10.65 0.08 -6.79
CA TYR A 34 9.87 1.31 -6.69
C TYR A 34 10.48 2.32 -5.71
N LEU A 35 10.90 1.87 -4.53
CA LEU A 35 11.52 2.74 -3.52
C LEU A 35 12.85 3.30 -4.02
N GLU A 36 13.69 2.47 -4.64
CA GLU A 36 14.97 2.87 -5.22
C GLU A 36 14.78 3.90 -6.33
N LYS A 37 13.83 3.66 -7.25
CA LYS A 37 13.49 4.59 -8.32
C LYS A 37 12.95 5.91 -7.77
N SER A 38 12.07 5.85 -6.78
CA SER A 38 11.48 7.05 -6.15
C SER A 38 12.54 7.88 -5.44
N ALA A 39 13.45 7.23 -4.72
CA ALA A 39 14.55 7.91 -4.03
C ALA A 39 15.54 8.55 -5.03
N SER A 40 15.90 7.82 -6.08
CA SER A 40 16.73 8.33 -7.18
C SER A 40 16.09 9.54 -7.87
N THR A 41 14.80 9.46 -8.21
CA THR A 41 14.05 10.58 -8.82
C THR A 41 14.03 11.82 -7.92
N ALA A 42 14.00 11.62 -6.60
CA ALA A 42 14.01 12.69 -5.62
C ALA A 42 15.43 13.14 -5.20
N ASN A 43 16.49 12.59 -5.79
CA ASN A 43 17.89 12.80 -5.38
C ASN A 43 18.11 12.56 -3.87
N LYS A 44 17.49 11.52 -3.31
CA LYS A 44 17.62 11.12 -1.91
C LYS A 44 18.37 9.79 -1.80
N ASN A 45 19.28 9.72 -0.83
CA ASN A 45 19.91 8.45 -0.48
C ASN A 45 18.87 7.52 0.18
N LEU A 46 18.79 6.28 -0.29
CA LEU A 46 17.94 5.24 0.28
C LEU A 46 18.81 4.11 0.83
N THR A 47 18.51 3.67 2.04
CA THR A 47 19.04 2.44 2.62
C THR A 47 17.88 1.60 3.13
N ILE A 48 17.70 0.40 2.58
CA ILE A 48 16.67 -0.55 3.01
C ILE A 48 17.32 -1.56 3.96
N HIS A 49 17.01 -1.48 5.25
CA HIS A 49 17.50 -2.40 6.29
C HIS A 49 16.68 -3.69 6.34
N ALA A 50 15.37 -3.58 6.15
CA ALA A 50 14.48 -4.73 6.02
C ALA A 50 13.30 -4.40 5.10
N LEU A 51 12.92 -5.36 4.27
CA LEU A 51 11.72 -5.28 3.43
C LEU A 51 11.19 -6.71 3.28
N LYS A 52 9.99 -6.96 3.83
CA LYS A 52 9.41 -8.30 3.81
C LYS A 52 7.88 -8.24 3.77
N THR A 53 7.32 -8.85 2.73
CA THR A 53 5.88 -9.06 2.63
C THR A 53 5.47 -10.22 3.52
N THR A 54 4.65 -9.90 4.51
CA THR A 54 4.14 -10.85 5.51
C THR A 54 2.88 -11.56 5.05
N GLY A 55 2.18 -10.97 4.08
CA GLY A 55 1.01 -11.57 3.44
C GLY A 55 0.44 -10.64 2.38
N PHE A 56 -0.47 -11.19 1.58
CA PHE A 56 -1.24 -10.42 0.62
C PHE A 56 -2.64 -11.03 0.45
N VAL A 57 -3.57 -10.20 0.02
CA VAL A 57 -4.90 -10.63 -0.41
C VAL A 57 -5.15 -10.14 -1.84
N MET A 58 -5.94 -10.89 -2.59
CA MET A 58 -6.38 -10.45 -3.91
C MET A 58 -7.65 -9.60 -3.75
N ILE A 59 -7.63 -8.38 -4.26
CA ILE A 59 -8.77 -7.47 -4.23
C ILE A 59 -9.18 -7.09 -5.66
N GLY A 60 -10.48 -6.91 -5.88
CA GLY A 60 -10.99 -6.38 -7.13
C GLY A 60 -10.79 -4.86 -7.24
N ALA A 61 -10.88 -4.35 -8.46
CA ALA A 61 -10.76 -2.92 -8.78
C ALA A 61 -11.63 -2.01 -7.90
N GLY A 62 -12.90 -2.37 -7.67
CA GLY A 62 -13.80 -1.54 -6.83
C GLY A 62 -13.33 -1.39 -5.37
N ARG A 63 -12.70 -2.42 -4.80
CA ARG A 63 -12.11 -2.32 -3.45
C ARG A 63 -10.84 -1.46 -3.47
N LEU A 64 -10.01 -1.58 -4.51
CA LEU A 64 -8.84 -0.73 -4.68
C LEU A 64 -9.23 0.74 -4.83
N ASP A 65 -10.28 1.03 -5.59
CA ASP A 65 -10.78 2.40 -5.76
C ASP A 65 -11.26 2.98 -4.42
N THR A 66 -12.00 2.17 -3.65
CA THR A 66 -12.48 2.56 -2.32
C THR A 66 -11.30 2.92 -1.41
N LEU A 67 -10.28 2.06 -1.35
CA LEU A 67 -9.08 2.30 -0.55
C LEU A 67 -8.31 3.56 -1.03
N SER A 68 -8.24 3.77 -2.35
CA SER A 68 -7.60 4.96 -2.93
C SER A 68 -8.35 6.24 -2.53
N LYS A 69 -9.69 6.26 -2.63
CA LYS A 69 -10.52 7.39 -2.19
C LYS A 69 -10.39 7.67 -0.70
N GLU A 70 -10.37 6.63 0.13
CA GLU A 70 -10.11 6.79 1.57
C GLU A 70 -8.75 7.45 1.84
N ASN A 71 -7.70 7.06 1.11
CA ASN A 71 -6.38 7.66 1.20
C ASN A 71 -6.38 9.13 0.75
N TYR A 72 -6.99 9.43 -0.39
CA TYR A 72 -7.09 10.80 -0.90
C TYR A 72 -7.81 11.71 0.08
N ARG A 73 -8.93 11.27 0.65
CA ARG A 73 -9.67 12.05 1.66
C ARG A 73 -8.81 12.38 2.88
N LYS A 74 -8.02 11.42 3.38
CA LYS A 74 -7.07 11.67 4.47
C LYS A 74 -6.03 12.74 4.08
N LYS A 75 -5.50 12.68 2.85
CA LYS A 75 -4.54 13.68 2.33
C LYS A 75 -5.18 15.05 2.15
N ILE A 76 -6.37 15.13 1.57
CA ILE A 76 -7.15 16.37 1.44
C ILE A 76 -7.32 17.01 2.81
N THR A 77 -7.85 16.27 3.80
CA THR A 77 -8.02 16.77 5.17
C THR A 77 -6.70 17.25 5.78
N TYR A 78 -5.62 16.48 5.64
CA TYR A 78 -4.30 16.85 6.15
C TYR A 78 -3.81 18.19 5.57
N PHE A 79 -3.83 18.34 4.25
CA PHE A 79 -3.34 19.54 3.58
C PHE A 79 -4.26 20.75 3.78
N SER A 80 -5.59 20.56 3.75
CA SER A 80 -6.56 21.62 4.06
C SER A 80 -6.40 22.14 5.49
N THR A 81 -6.15 21.25 6.46
CA THR A 81 -5.90 21.65 7.86
C THR A 81 -4.63 22.48 7.99
N ARG A 82 -3.55 22.09 7.31
CA ARG A 82 -2.31 22.87 7.32
C ARG A 82 -2.45 24.22 6.64
N TYR A 83 -3.14 24.27 5.51
CA TYR A 83 -3.41 25.51 4.80
C TYR A 83 -4.17 26.51 5.69
N THR A 84 -5.25 26.06 6.33
CA THR A 84 -6.02 26.90 7.27
C THR A 84 -5.20 27.31 8.50
N THR A 85 -4.43 26.40 9.08
CA THR A 85 -3.52 26.69 10.21
C THR A 85 -2.44 27.71 9.85
N SER A 86 -1.99 27.74 8.60
CA SER A 86 -1.04 28.74 8.09
C SER A 86 -1.66 30.12 7.84
N GLY A 87 -2.93 30.34 8.20
CA GLY A 87 -3.65 31.56 7.85
C GLY A 87 -3.85 31.70 6.33
N ASN A 88 -4.00 30.57 5.62
CA ASN A 88 -4.18 30.51 4.16
C ASN A 88 -3.00 31.06 3.35
N SER A 89 -1.79 31.04 3.91
CA SER A 89 -0.57 31.54 3.23
C SER A 89 0.23 30.44 2.52
N ALA A 90 0.12 29.19 2.97
CA ALA A 90 0.87 28.06 2.41
C ALA A 90 0.23 27.52 1.12
N LYS A 91 0.39 28.23 0.00
CA LYS A 91 -0.21 27.84 -1.30
C LYS A 91 0.12 26.41 -1.74
N ALA A 92 1.31 25.90 -1.43
CA ALA A 92 1.68 24.52 -1.71
C ALA A 92 0.77 23.48 -1.01
N ASP A 93 0.27 23.79 0.18
CA ASP A 93 -0.68 22.91 0.89
C ASP A 93 -2.06 22.98 0.20
N LEU A 94 -2.51 24.15 -0.25
CA LEU A 94 -3.74 24.28 -1.05
C LEU A 94 -3.65 23.51 -2.38
N ASP A 95 -2.54 23.67 -3.11
CA ASP A 95 -2.32 22.97 -4.38
C ASP A 95 -2.28 21.45 -4.19
N SER A 96 -1.70 20.98 -3.08
CA SER A 96 -1.72 19.56 -2.70
C SER A 96 -3.12 19.06 -2.41
N ALA A 97 -3.93 19.82 -1.64
CA ALA A 97 -5.33 19.46 -1.38
C ALA A 97 -6.14 19.36 -2.69
N ASN A 98 -6.02 20.36 -3.57
CA ASN A 98 -6.69 20.39 -4.87
C ASN A 98 -6.25 19.23 -5.79
N TYR A 99 -4.97 18.87 -5.75
CA TYR A 99 -4.46 17.72 -6.49
C TYR A 99 -5.16 16.42 -6.08
N TYR A 100 -5.26 16.15 -4.77
CA TYR A 100 -5.94 14.94 -4.29
C TYR A 100 -7.46 14.97 -4.51
N ASP A 101 -8.08 16.15 -4.45
CA ASP A 101 -9.50 16.32 -4.78
C ASP A 101 -9.80 15.99 -6.26
N LYS A 102 -8.90 16.41 -7.16
CA LYS A 102 -8.95 16.01 -8.58
C LYS A 102 -8.82 14.49 -8.74
N LEU A 103 -7.93 13.83 -7.99
CA LEU A 103 -7.80 12.37 -8.02
C LEU A 103 -9.05 11.65 -7.50
N ASP A 104 -9.68 12.15 -6.43
CA ASP A 104 -10.94 11.59 -5.91
C ASP A 104 -12.07 11.70 -6.96
N SER A 105 -12.17 12.84 -7.61
CA SER A 105 -13.15 13.09 -8.68
C SER A 105 -12.93 12.16 -9.89
N LEU A 106 -11.69 12.05 -10.37
CA LEU A 106 -11.33 11.15 -11.47
C LEU A 106 -11.60 9.68 -11.12
N THR A 107 -11.32 9.28 -9.88
CA THR A 107 -11.60 7.91 -9.41
C THR A 107 -13.10 7.66 -9.35
N THR A 108 -13.90 8.65 -8.94
CA THR A 108 -15.37 8.56 -8.94
C THR A 108 -15.92 8.34 -10.35
N LEU A 109 -15.41 9.07 -11.33
CA LEU A 109 -15.77 8.87 -12.74
C LEU A 109 -15.32 7.49 -13.25
N ALA A 110 -14.12 7.04 -12.87
CA ALA A 110 -13.64 5.71 -13.24
C ALA A 110 -14.51 4.59 -12.66
N ILE A 111 -14.96 4.71 -11.41
CA ILE A 111 -15.89 3.76 -10.78
C ILE A 111 -17.22 3.75 -11.55
N ALA A 112 -17.79 4.92 -11.84
CA ALA A 112 -19.07 5.04 -12.53
C ALA A 112 -19.05 4.43 -13.94
N ASN A 113 -17.89 4.50 -14.61
CA ASN A 113 -17.69 4.00 -15.97
C ASN A 113 -17.14 2.55 -16.03
N ARG A 114 -16.80 1.93 -14.90
CA ARG A 114 -16.32 0.53 -14.85
C ARG A 114 -17.50 -0.43 -14.87
N TRP A 115 -18.02 -0.71 -16.06
CA TRP A 115 -19.07 -1.71 -16.21
C TRP A 115 -18.54 -3.15 -16.33
N GLN A 116 -17.25 -3.38 -16.64
CA GLN A 116 -16.72 -4.74 -16.86
C GLN A 116 -15.19 -4.88 -16.65
N ASP A 117 -14.62 -4.39 -15.56
CA ASP A 117 -13.17 -4.59 -15.32
C ASP A 117 -12.91 -5.58 -14.18
N PRO A 118 -12.69 -6.88 -14.48
CA PRO A 118 -12.39 -7.90 -13.48
C PRO A 118 -10.94 -7.81 -12.97
N GLN A 119 -10.28 -6.67 -13.09
CA GLN A 119 -8.90 -6.49 -12.62
C GLN A 119 -8.77 -6.84 -11.14
N ILE A 120 -7.83 -7.76 -10.89
CA ILE A 120 -7.45 -8.25 -9.56
C ILE A 120 -6.07 -7.70 -9.23
N TYR A 121 -5.94 -7.16 -8.03
CA TYR A 121 -4.71 -6.60 -7.50
C TYR A 121 -4.24 -7.38 -6.27
N TYR A 122 -2.94 -7.49 -6.09
CA TYR A 122 -2.35 -7.93 -4.84
C TYR A 122 -2.31 -6.75 -3.88
N TYR A 123 -3.07 -6.83 -2.79
CA TYR A 123 -2.99 -5.91 -1.67
C TYR A 123 -2.11 -6.54 -0.59
N SER A 124 -0.86 -6.10 -0.55
CA SER A 124 0.20 -6.66 0.28
C SER A 124 0.31 -5.95 1.62
N LYS A 125 0.73 -6.69 2.65
CA LYS A 125 1.11 -6.21 3.97
C LYS A 125 2.61 -6.40 4.13
N THR A 126 3.38 -5.33 4.04
CA THR A 126 4.84 -5.38 3.93
C THR A 126 5.47 -4.62 5.08
N TYR A 127 6.33 -5.29 5.84
CA TYR A 127 7.19 -4.63 6.82
C TYR A 127 8.33 -3.94 6.08
N LEU A 128 8.50 -2.64 6.33
CA LEU A 128 9.56 -1.82 5.77
C LEU A 128 10.35 -1.15 6.90
N ASN A 129 11.64 -1.44 6.95
CA ASN A 129 12.63 -0.69 7.70
C ASN A 129 13.62 -0.06 6.73
N ALA A 130 13.55 1.25 6.54
CA ALA A 130 14.37 1.98 5.60
C ALA A 130 14.74 3.38 6.11
N THR A 131 15.80 3.93 5.55
CA THR A 131 16.22 5.32 5.73
C THR A 131 16.21 6.01 4.38
N ILE A 132 15.47 7.12 4.26
CA ILE A 132 15.35 7.94 3.05
C ILE A 132 15.81 9.36 3.38
N GLY A 133 17.00 9.73 2.92
CA GLY A 133 17.68 10.94 3.40
C GLY A 133 17.88 10.87 4.92
N ASN A 134 17.30 11.82 5.65
CA ASN A 134 17.37 11.87 7.11
C ASN A 134 16.16 11.22 7.81
N VAL A 135 15.21 10.66 7.06
CA VAL A 135 13.98 10.09 7.60
C VAL A 135 14.13 8.59 7.75
N LYS A 136 13.95 8.08 8.96
CA LYS A 136 13.87 6.64 9.24
C LYS A 136 12.40 6.22 9.31
N THR A 137 12.09 5.12 8.63
CA THR A 137 10.77 4.50 8.65
C THR A 137 10.93 3.04 9.06
N ALA A 138 10.20 2.62 10.09
CA ALA A 138 10.11 1.23 10.51
C ALA A 138 8.64 0.93 10.78
N ASP A 139 7.91 0.52 9.75
CA ASP A 139 6.45 0.37 9.83
C ASP A 139 5.95 -0.75 8.90
N THR A 140 4.70 -1.16 9.12
CA THR A 140 3.96 -2.01 8.20
C THR A 140 3.19 -1.15 7.21
N VAL A 141 3.59 -1.21 5.95
CA VAL A 141 2.99 -0.47 4.85
C VAL A 141 2.19 -1.42 3.96
N TYR A 142 1.09 -0.91 3.42
CA TYR A 142 0.26 -1.66 2.48
C TYR A 142 0.48 -1.16 1.06
N TYR A 143 0.81 -2.07 0.14
CA TYR A 143 0.99 -1.74 -1.27
C TYR A 143 -0.03 -2.50 -2.11
N ALA A 144 -0.62 -1.83 -3.09
CA ALA A 144 -1.35 -2.49 -4.16
C ALA A 144 -0.45 -2.68 -5.38
N LEU A 145 -0.48 -3.88 -5.95
CA LEU A 145 0.22 -4.25 -7.16
C LEU A 145 -0.74 -4.92 -8.13
N ASP A 146 -0.58 -4.67 -9.43
CA ASP A 146 -1.30 -5.45 -10.45
C ASP A 146 -0.78 -6.90 -10.52
N ARG A 147 -1.40 -7.73 -11.38
CA ARG A 147 -0.98 -9.13 -11.56
C ARG A 147 0.43 -9.29 -12.15
N LYS A 148 1.02 -8.22 -12.67
CA LYS A 148 2.40 -8.15 -13.16
C LYS A 148 3.34 -7.53 -12.13
N PHE A 149 2.90 -7.41 -10.88
CA PHE A 149 3.65 -6.83 -9.77
C PHE A 149 4.05 -5.37 -9.97
N LYS A 150 3.33 -4.62 -10.81
CA LYS A 150 3.52 -3.17 -10.93
C LYS A 150 2.76 -2.47 -9.81
N LEU A 151 3.45 -1.63 -9.04
CA LEU A 151 2.81 -0.83 -7.99
C LEU A 151 1.77 0.13 -8.57
N ILE A 152 0.64 0.24 -7.88
CA ILE A 152 -0.39 1.23 -8.16
C ILE A 152 -0.10 2.47 -7.30
N PRO A 153 0.18 3.65 -7.90
CA PRO A 153 0.67 4.85 -7.17
C PRO A 153 -0.35 5.53 -6.23
N THR A 154 -1.49 4.91 -5.93
CA THR A 154 -2.66 5.56 -5.33
C THR A 154 -2.81 5.31 -3.83
N LEU A 155 -1.98 4.44 -3.25
CA LEU A 155 -1.98 4.09 -1.82
C LEU A 155 -0.72 4.60 -1.13
#